data_AF-A0A919HYL3-F1
#
_entry.id   AF-A0A919HYL3-F1
#
_cell.length_a   1.000
_cell.length_b   1.000
_cell.length_c   1.000
_cell.angle_alpha   90.00
_cell.angle_beta   90.00
_cell.angle_gamma   90.00
#
_symmetry.space_group_name_H-M   'P 1'
#
loop_
_entity.id
_entity.type
_entity.pdbx_description
1 polymer ?
#
loop_
_entity_poly.entity_id
_entity_poly.type
_entity_poly.pdbx_seq_one_letter_code
_entity_poly.pdbx_strand_id
1 'polypeptide(L)'
;MPTLRLLTRPAEEIRRLAERLQPDPAAHYADFAVSVAACQSQIGSGSLPVDRLPSAALTFTPHDGRGSRLEALAARWRALPCPVIGRIYDGRLWLDLRCLEDETRFMEMLLR
;
A
#
# COMPACT_ATOMS: atom_id res chain seq x y z
N MET A 1 3.14 9.17 21.58
CA MET A 1 2.70 7.84 21.09
C MET A 1 1.57 8.02 20.09
N PRO A 2 1.79 7.92 18.77
CA PRO A 2 0.77 8.17 17.74
C PRO A 2 -0.14 6.95 17.47
N THR A 3 -0.32 6.04 18.44
CA THR A 3 -0.91 4.72 18.20
C THR A 3 -2.43 4.72 18.13
N LEU A 4 -3.14 5.48 18.98
CA LEU A 4 -4.60 5.49 18.97
C LEU A 4 -5.17 6.06 17.67
N ARG A 5 -4.62 7.16 17.17
CA ARG A 5 -5.10 7.83 15.95
C ARG A 5 -5.05 6.92 14.72
N LEU A 6 -3.99 6.14 14.56
CA LEU A 6 -3.84 5.22 13.43
C LEU A 6 -4.75 3.99 13.54
N LEU A 7 -5.07 3.57 14.77
CA LEU A 7 -6.01 2.48 15.03
C LEU A 7 -7.47 2.92 14.86
N THR A 8 -7.79 4.17 15.19
CA THR A 8 -9.16 4.72 15.09
C THR A 8 -9.45 5.43 13.77
N ARG A 9 -8.46 5.59 12.89
CA ARG A 9 -8.64 6.21 11.57
C ARG A 9 -9.76 5.49 10.80
N PRO A 10 -10.84 6.20 10.40
CA PRO A 10 -11.94 5.61 9.65
C PRO A 10 -11.45 5.04 8.31
N ALA A 11 -11.93 3.85 7.95
CA ALA A 11 -11.57 3.19 6.70
C ALA A 11 -11.89 4.05 5.46
N GLU A 12 -12.98 4.82 5.55
CA GLU A 12 -13.42 5.73 4.51
C GLU A 12 -12.41 6.88 4.26
N GLU A 13 -11.76 7.40 5.31
CA GLU A 13 -10.70 8.39 5.14
C GLU A 13 -9.46 7.80 4.47
N ILE A 14 -9.14 6.54 4.78
CA ILE A 14 -8.02 5.82 4.14
C ILE A 14 -8.36 5.54 2.67
N ARG A 15 -9.60 5.20 2.36
CA ARG A 15 -10.09 5.01 0.98
C ARG A 15 -9.98 6.30 0.17
N ARG A 16 -10.49 7.43 0.70
CA ARG A 16 -10.39 8.73 0.01
C ARG A 16 -8.95 9.17 -0.21
N LEU A 17 -8.08 8.89 0.76
CA LEU A 17 -6.64 9.09 0.61
C LEU A 17 -6.10 8.24 -0.55
N ALA A 18 -6.40 6.93 -0.57
CA ALA A 18 -5.95 6.04 -1.63
C ALA A 18 -6.43 6.51 -3.02
N GLU A 19 -7.70 6.92 -3.12
CA GLU A 19 -8.29 7.42 -4.36
C GLU A 19 -7.64 8.72 -4.85
N ARG A 20 -7.29 9.62 -3.92
CA ARG A 20 -6.58 10.85 -4.26
C ARG A 20 -5.15 10.58 -4.73
N LEU A 21 -4.47 9.60 -4.14
CA LEU A 21 -3.09 9.26 -4.50
C LEU A 21 -2.99 8.39 -5.75
N GLN A 22 -4.01 7.58 -6.06
CA GLN A 22 -3.95 6.56 -7.11
C GLN A 22 -3.57 7.07 -8.52
N PRO A 23 -3.96 8.27 -8.98
CA PRO A 23 -3.68 8.71 -10.35
C PRO A 23 -2.18 8.81 -10.68
N ASP A 24 -1.35 9.35 -9.77
CA ASP A 24 0.06 9.57 -10.10
C ASP A 24 0.87 8.26 -10.19
N PRO A 25 0.73 7.29 -9.26
CA PRO A 25 1.32 5.98 -9.42
C PRO A 25 0.74 5.23 -10.63
N ALA A 26 -0.54 5.40 -10.95
CA ALA A 26 -1.10 4.79 -12.16
C ALA A 26 -0.42 5.31 -13.43
N ALA A 27 -0.10 6.61 -13.49
CA ALA A 27 0.62 7.21 -14.61
C ALA A 27 2.09 6.79 -14.65
N HIS A 28 2.75 6.68 -13.50
CA HIS A 28 4.17 6.35 -13.41
C HIS A 28 4.44 4.85 -13.66
N TYR A 29 3.57 3.97 -13.15
CA TYR A 29 3.70 2.52 -13.23
C TYR A 29 2.88 1.94 -14.38
N ALA A 30 3.10 2.42 -15.61
CA ALA A 30 2.30 2.03 -16.79
C ALA A 30 2.29 0.53 -17.12
N ASP A 31 3.26 -0.23 -16.61
CA ASP A 31 3.31 -1.69 -16.70
C ASP A 31 2.33 -2.43 -15.77
N PHE A 32 1.69 -1.69 -14.86
CA PHE A 32 0.82 -2.22 -13.83
C PHE A 32 -0.54 -1.53 -13.85
N ALA A 33 -1.61 -2.32 -13.73
CA ALA A 33 -2.91 -1.80 -13.34
C ALA A 33 -2.86 -1.41 -11.85
N VAL A 34 -2.85 -0.11 -11.58
CA VAL A 34 -2.93 0.44 -10.22
C VAL A 34 -4.38 0.69 -9.84
N SER A 35 -4.83 0.18 -8.70
CA SER A 35 -6.22 0.32 -8.24
C SER A 35 -6.31 0.50 -6.73
N VAL A 36 -7.41 1.06 -6.25
CA VAL A 36 -7.74 1.12 -4.83
C VAL A 36 -8.55 -0.12 -4.47
N ALA A 37 -8.17 -0.82 -3.40
CA ALA A 37 -8.89 -1.98 -2.89
C ALA A 37 -9.12 -1.87 -1.39
N ALA A 38 -10.30 -2.31 -0.93
CA ALA A 38 -10.55 -2.50 0.49
C ALA A 38 -9.66 -3.64 1.01
N CYS A 39 -9.08 -3.46 2.19
CA CYS A 39 -8.25 -4.47 2.83
C CYS A 39 -8.49 -4.52 4.34
N GLN A 40 -7.90 -5.51 4.98
CA GLN A 40 -7.89 -5.65 6.43
C GLN A 40 -6.45 -5.48 6.93
N SER A 41 -6.21 -4.44 7.71
CA SER A 41 -4.94 -4.23 8.39
C SER A 41 -4.91 -5.07 9.65
N GLN A 42 -3.82 -5.80 9.84
CA GLN A 42 -3.58 -6.57 11.05
C GLN A 42 -3.01 -5.65 12.15
N ILE A 43 -3.58 -5.74 13.35
CA ILE A 43 -2.98 -5.14 14.55
C ILE A 43 -2.06 -6.18 15.20
N GLY A 44 -0.80 -5.81 15.47
CA GLY A 44 0.16 -6.62 16.21
C GLY A 44 0.86 -7.71 15.38
N SER A 45 2.11 -8.02 15.74
CA SER A 45 3.02 -8.91 14.99
C SER A 45 2.89 -10.41 15.34
N GLY A 46 1.88 -10.81 16.12
CA GLY A 46 1.53 -12.20 16.40
C GLY A 46 1.47 -12.55 17.89
N SER A 47 0.28 -12.99 18.35
CA SER A 47 0.06 -13.93 19.47
C SER A 47 -1.38 -13.95 20.02
N LEU A 48 -2.28 -13.06 19.61
CA LEU A 48 -3.67 -12.99 20.08
C LEU A 48 -4.65 -12.85 18.90
N PRO A 49 -5.97 -13.16 19.06
CA PRO A 49 -6.94 -13.09 17.96
C PRO A 49 -6.82 -11.72 17.30
N VAL A 50 -6.37 -11.75 16.06
CA VAL A 50 -5.88 -10.56 15.35
C VAL A 50 -7.08 -9.70 15.03
N ASP A 51 -7.31 -8.64 15.83
CA ASP A 51 -8.27 -7.62 15.45
C ASP A 51 -7.83 -7.03 14.11
N ARG A 52 -8.70 -7.20 13.12
CA ARG A 52 -8.50 -6.75 11.75
C ARG A 52 -9.24 -5.44 11.56
N LEU A 53 -8.50 -4.38 11.29
CA LEU A 53 -9.09 -3.06 11.02
C LEU A 53 -9.43 -2.94 9.53
N PRO A 54 -10.67 -2.55 9.18
CA PRO A 54 -11.00 -2.20 7.80
C PRO A 54 -10.10 -1.08 7.30
N SER A 55 -9.51 -1.21 6.12
CA SER A 55 -8.55 -0.26 5.55
C SER A 55 -8.71 -0.19 4.02
N ALA A 56 -7.87 0.61 3.37
CA ALA A 56 -7.72 0.63 1.93
C ALA A 56 -6.24 0.59 1.54
N ALA A 57 -5.97 -0.05 0.40
CA ALA A 57 -4.65 -0.22 -0.16
C ALA A 57 -4.60 0.24 -1.62
N LEU A 58 -3.41 0.67 -2.05
CA LEU A 58 -3.06 0.69 -3.47
C LEU A 58 -2.60 -0.71 -3.87
N THR A 59 -3.15 -1.23 -4.96
CA THR A 59 -2.78 -2.53 -5.52
C THR A 59 -2.16 -2.36 -6.90
N PHE A 60 -1.06 -3.08 -7.16
CA PHE A 60 -0.35 -3.08 -8.42
C PHE A 60 -0.45 -4.48 -9.03
N THR A 61 -1.06 -4.57 -10.22
CA THR A 61 -1.25 -5.84 -10.94
C THR A 61 -0.50 -5.78 -12.27
N PRO A 62 0.47 -6.65 -12.56
CA PRO A 62 1.22 -6.59 -13.80
C PRO A 62 0.29 -6.94 -14.97
N HIS A 63 0.32 -6.14 -16.05
CA HIS A 63 -0.55 -6.38 -17.22
C HIS A 63 -0.25 -7.71 -17.93
N ASP A 64 0.99 -8.19 -17.85
CA ASP A 64 1.41 -9.46 -18.44
C ASP A 64 1.23 -10.67 -17.50
N GLY A 65 0.68 -10.45 -16.29
CA GLY A 65 0.42 -11.49 -15.30
C GLY A 65 1.68 -12.10 -14.66
N ARG A 66 2.88 -11.58 -14.93
CA ARG A 66 4.13 -12.17 -14.44
C ARG A 66 4.40 -11.77 -12.99
N GLY A 67 4.32 -12.73 -12.07
CA GLY A 67 4.66 -12.52 -10.66
C GLY A 67 6.08 -11.98 -10.41
N SER A 68 7.04 -12.28 -11.29
CA SER A 68 8.41 -11.75 -11.20
C SER A 68 8.48 -10.22 -11.29
N ARG A 69 7.53 -9.56 -11.97
CA ARG A 69 7.44 -8.09 -11.98
C ARG A 69 7.08 -7.52 -10.63
N LEU A 70 6.21 -8.21 -9.87
CA LEU A 70 5.84 -7.80 -8.51
C LEU A 70 7.05 -7.91 -7.57
N GLU A 71 7.81 -8.99 -7.68
CA GLU A 71 9.02 -9.18 -6.88
C GLU A 71 10.09 -8.13 -7.21
N ALA A 72 10.29 -7.85 -8.50
CA ALA A 72 11.21 -6.79 -8.94
C ALA A 72 10.78 -5.41 -8.42
N LEU A 73 9.48 -5.09 -8.50
CA LEU A 73 8.92 -3.85 -7.97
C LEU A 73 9.11 -3.75 -6.45
N ALA A 74 8.78 -4.81 -5.71
CA ALA A 74 8.96 -4.85 -4.26
C ALA A 74 10.45 -4.74 -3.87
N ALA A 75 11.36 -5.38 -4.61
CA ALA A 75 12.80 -5.25 -4.40
C ALA A 75 13.28 -3.82 -4.65
N ARG A 76 12.81 -3.17 -5.72
CA ARG A 76 13.11 -1.76 -6.04
C ARG A 76 12.68 -0.83 -4.90
N TRP A 77 11.45 -0.99 -4.41
CA TRP A 77 10.93 -0.19 -3.31
C TRP A 77 11.67 -0.40 -1.99
N ARG A 78 12.13 -1.62 -1.70
CA ARG A 78 12.96 -1.91 -0.52
C ARG A 78 14.34 -1.24 -0.59
N ALA A 79 14.85 -0.99 -1.79
CA ALA A 79 16.15 -0.36 -2.00
C ALA A 79 16.11 1.18 -1.98
N LEU A 80 14.93 1.79 -1.85
CA LEU A 80 14.78 3.24 -1.75
C LEU A 80 15.39 3.78 -0.44
N PRO A 81 15.85 5.04 -0.41
CA PRO A 81 16.38 5.65 0.82
C PRO A 81 15.39 5.63 1.99
N CYS A 82 14.09 5.68 1.68
CA CYS A 82 13.02 5.35 2.61
C CYS A 82 12.27 4.14 2.03
N PRO A 83 12.54 2.92 2.54
CA PRO A 83 11.95 1.70 1.99
C PRO A 83 10.42 1.72 2.04
N VAL A 84 9.79 1.39 0.92
CA VAL A 84 8.33 1.19 0.84
C VAL A 84 8.06 -0.32 0.85
N ILE A 85 7.32 -0.79 1.86
CA ILE A 85 7.07 -2.21 2.06
C ILE A 85 5.62 -2.54 1.75
N GLY A 86 5.41 -3.29 0.66
CA GLY A 86 4.12 -3.87 0.31
C GLY A 86 4.09 -5.39 0.52
N ARG A 87 2.88 -5.96 0.49
CA ARG A 87 2.62 -7.41 0.57
C ARG A 87 2.24 -7.94 -0.80
N ILE A 88 2.92 -8.97 -1.30
CA ILE A 88 2.49 -9.68 -2.50
C ILE A 88 1.45 -10.72 -2.10
N TYR A 89 0.26 -10.64 -2.68
CA TYR A 89 -0.84 -11.57 -2.42
C TYR A 89 -1.83 -11.53 -3.61
N ASP A 90 -2.38 -12.70 -3.98
CA ASP A 90 -3.38 -12.83 -5.04
C ASP A 90 -2.95 -12.21 -6.39
N GLY A 91 -1.68 -12.40 -6.77
CA GLY A 91 -1.14 -11.87 -8.02
C GLY A 91 -0.99 -10.35 -8.07
N ARG A 92 -1.01 -9.67 -6.91
CA ARG A 92 -0.87 -8.22 -6.80
C ARG A 92 0.11 -7.85 -5.71
N LEU A 93 0.74 -6.69 -5.83
CA LEU A 93 1.45 -6.04 -4.73
C LEU A 93 0.49 -5.06 -4.05
N TRP A 94 0.24 -5.30 -2.76
CA TRP A 94 -0.67 -4.53 -1.92
C TRP A 94 0.10 -3.59 -1.01
N LEU A 95 -0.35 -2.35 -0.93
CA LEU A 95 0.25 -1.31 -0.10
C LEU A 95 -0.84 -0.66 0.75
N ASP A 96 -1.00 -1.15 1.98
CA ASP A 96 -1.98 -0.66 2.95
C ASP A 96 -1.59 0.75 3.44
N LEU A 97 -2.52 1.70 3.33
CA LEU A 97 -2.27 3.11 3.66
C LEU A 97 -2.69 3.50 5.08
N ARG A 98 -3.13 2.55 5.93
CA ARG A 98 -3.57 2.87 7.30
C ARG A 98 -2.52 3.66 8.09
N CYS A 99 -1.27 3.26 7.96
CA CYS A 99 -0.13 3.87 8.66
C CYS A 99 0.55 4.99 7.85
N LEU A 100 -0.04 5.44 6.73
CA LEU A 100 0.53 6.54 5.97
C LEU A 100 0.26 7.87 6.68
N GLU A 101 1.32 8.50 7.18
CA GLU A 101 1.26 9.81 7.84
C GLU A 101 1.88 10.95 6.99
N ASP A 102 2.86 10.64 6.14
CA ASP A 102 3.56 11.60 5.28
C ASP A 102 3.33 11.27 3.81
N GLU A 103 2.27 11.85 3.25
CA GLU A 103 1.86 11.62 1.86
C GLU A 103 2.89 12.15 0.86
N THR A 104 3.48 13.32 1.13
CA THR A 104 4.42 13.96 0.22
C THR A 104 5.67 13.11 0.08
N ARG A 105 6.29 12.71 1.19
CA ARG A 105 7.47 11.85 1.16
C ARG A 105 7.15 10.49 0.57
N PHE A 106 5.96 9.95 0.83
CA PHE A 106 5.52 8.70 0.25
C PHE A 106 5.46 8.78 -1.28
N MET A 107 4.84 9.83 -1.83
CA MET A 107 4.75 10.04 -3.28
C MET A 107 6.12 10.30 -3.90
N GLU A 108 7.00 11.06 -3.24
CA GLU A 108 8.39 11.26 -3.68
C GLU A 108 9.15 9.94 -3.80
N MET A 109 8.94 8.98 -2.89
CA MET A 109 9.56 7.66 -2.96
C MET A 109 8.92 6.79 -4.02
N LEU A 110 7.59 6.83 -4.13
CA LEU A 110 6.86 5.98 -5.07
C LEU A 110 7.04 6.40 -6.53
N LEU A 111 7.35 7.68 -6.80
CA LEU A 111 7.51 8.20 -8.16
C LEU A 111 8.98 8.37 -8.58
N ARG A 112 9.90 7.76 -7.82
CA ARG A 112 11.34 7.76 -8.09
C ARG A 112 11.79 6.51 -8.85
#